data_AF-A0A973VXU3-F1
#
_entry.id   AF-A0A973VXU3-F1
#
_cell.length_a   1.000
_cell.length_b   1.000
_cell.length_c   1.000
_cell.angle_alpha   90.00
_cell.angle_beta   90.00
_cell.angle_gamma   90.00
#
_symmetry.space_group_name_H-M   'P 1'
#
loop_
_entity.id
_entity.type
_entity.pdbx_description
1 polymer ?
#
loop_
_entity_poly.entity_id
_entity_poly.type
_entity_poly.pdbx_seq_one_letter_code
_entity_poly.pdbx_strand_id
1 'polypeptide(L)' 'MIDPKALLERAAQLADQAKGEEDTGIRERLLRMAEHYRDLAAHEAWAHENPPSVGALTSALGTRAH' A
#
# COMPACT_ATOMS: atom_id res chain seq x y z
N MET A 1 -4.24 -11.46 2.44
CA MET A 1 -3.43 -10.28 2.78
C MET A 1 -2.23 -10.32 1.85
N ILE A 2 -1.96 -9.25 1.11
CA ILE A 2 -0.83 -9.22 0.17
C ILE A 2 0.42 -8.89 0.99
N ASP A 3 1.52 -9.62 0.77
CA ASP A 3 2.77 -9.35 1.47
C ASP A 3 3.32 -7.97 1.05
N PRO A 4 3.55 -7.03 1.99
CA PRO A 4 4.15 -5.73 1.67
C PRO A 4 5.51 -5.86 0.99
N LYS A 5 6.29 -6.92 1.25
CA LYS A 5 7.54 -7.19 0.53
C LYS A 5 7.30 -7.47 -0.95
N ALA A 6 6.30 -8.27 -1.29
CA ALA A 6 5.95 -8.57 -2.68
C ALA A 6 5.48 -7.31 -3.43
N LEU A 7 4.81 -6.38 -2.74
CA LEU A 7 4.43 -5.08 -3.30
C LEU A 7 5.65 -4.20 -3.59
N LEU A 8 6.63 -4.16 -2.67
CA LEU A 8 7.88 -3.42 -2.86
C LEU A 8 8.74 -3.99 -3.99
N GLU A 9 8.84 -5.32 -4.11
CA GLU A 9 9.56 -5.97 -5.21
C GLU A 9 8.93 -5.60 -6.56
N ARG A 10 7.60 -5.59 -6.63
CA ARG A 10 6.88 -5.23 -7.86
C ARG A 10 7.04 -3.75 -8.21
N ALA A 11 7.06 -2.88 -7.20
CA ALA A 11 7.39 -1.47 -7.39
C ALA A 11 8.82 -1.29 -7.93
N ALA A 12 9.79 -2.05 -7.41
CA ALA A 12 11.16 -2.00 -7.87
C ALA A 12 11.30 -2.48 -9.33
N GLN A 13 10.61 -3.56 -9.71
CA GLN A 13 10.58 -4.05 -11.09
C GLN A 13 10.01 -3.03 -12.07
N LEU A 14 8.91 -2.37 -11.71
CA LEU A 14 8.30 -1.33 -12.54
C LEU A 14 9.20 -0.10 -12.69
N ALA A 15 9.87 0.31 -11.61
CA ALA A 15 10.84 1.39 -11.66
C ALA A 15 12.08 1.03 -12.50
N ASP A 16 12.50 -0.24 -12.49
CA ASP A 16 13.61 -0.71 -13.33
C ASP A 16 13.22 -0.77 -14.81
N GLN A 17 12.02 -1.28 -15.11
CA GLN A 17 11.46 -1.27 -16.46
C GLN A 17 11.36 0.16 -17.01
N ALA A 18 10.94 1.12 -16.18
CA ALA A 18 10.85 2.53 -16.57
C ALA A 18 12.20 3.13 -17.01
N LYS A 19 13.35 2.61 -16.54
CA LYS A 19 14.68 3.12 -16.94
C LYS A 19 15.02 2.75 -18.39
N GLY A 20 14.52 1.62 -18.88
CA GLY A 20 14.74 1.15 -20.24
C GLY A 20 13.72 1.67 -21.25
N GLU A 21 12.71 2.41 -20.79
CA GLU A 21 11.58 2.79 -21.63
C GLU A 21 11.80 4.12 -22.35
N GLU A 22 11.79 4.06 -23.68
CA GLU A 22 12.00 5.23 -24.55
C GLU A 22 10.75 6.12 -24.62
N ASP A 23 9.57 5.51 -24.60
CA ASP A 23 8.30 6.24 -24.56
C ASP A 23 8.10 6.91 -23.20
N THR A 24 8.06 8.24 -23.23
CA THR A 24 7.94 9.05 -22.02
C THR A 24 6.60 8.85 -21.30
N GLY A 25 5.51 8.63 -22.04
CA GLY A 25 4.19 8.36 -21.47
C GLY A 25 4.12 6.99 -20.79
N ILE A 26 4.75 5.97 -21.37
CA ILE A 26 4.85 4.64 -20.76
C ILE A 26 5.76 4.70 -19.53
N ARG A 27 6.92 5.34 -19.64
CA ARG A 27 7.86 5.54 -18.53
C ARG A 27 7.18 6.19 -17.31
N GLU A 28 6.49 7.30 -17.51
CA GLU A 28 5.77 7.97 -16.43
C GLU A 28 4.67 7.11 -15.82
N ARG A 29 3.95 6.34 -16.65
CA ARG A 29 2.90 5.44 -16.16
C ARG A 29 3.49 4.33 -15.29
N LEU A 30 4.62 3.74 -15.69
CA LEU A 30 5.34 2.73 -14.92
C LEU A 30 5.81 3.30 -13.57
N LEU A 31 6.34 4.53 -13.55
CA LEU A 31 6.75 5.20 -12.31
C LEU A 31 5.55 5.45 -11.38
N ARG A 32 4.43 5.95 -11.89
CA ARG A 32 3.20 6.14 -11.10
C ARG A 32 2.67 4.82 -10.52
N MET A 33 2.76 3.72 -11.27
CA MET A 33 2.39 2.40 -10.77
C MET A 33 3.35 1.91 -9.69
N ALA A 34 4.66 2.13 -9.84
CA ALA A 34 5.65 1.79 -8.83
C ALA A 34 5.40 2.55 -7.52
N GLU A 35 5.09 3.83 -7.60
CA GLU A 35 4.76 4.67 -6.46
C GLU A 35 3.48 4.17 -5.76
N HIS A 36 2.43 3.87 -6.53
CA HIS A 36 1.19 3.31 -5.99
C HIS A 36 1.41 2.00 -5.22
N TYR A 37 2.28 1.11 -5.70
CA TYR A 37 2.59 -0.12 -4.98
C TYR A 37 3.41 0.11 -3.70
N ARG A 38 4.23 1.15 -3.63
CA ARG A 38 4.94 1.53 -2.39
C ARG A 38 3.96 2.07 -1.35
N ASP A 39 3.02 2.91 -1.76
CA ASP A 39 1.98 3.43 -0.87
C ASP A 39 1.12 2.30 -0.31
N LEU A 40 0.75 1.33 -1.15
CA LEU A 40 0.01 0.15 -0.71
C LEU A 40 0.83 -0.70 0.26
N ALA A 41 2.13 -0.91 0.00
CA ALA A 41 3.00 -1.64 0.91
C ALA A 41 3.12 -0.95 2.27
N ALA A 42 3.22 0.39 2.29
CA ALA A 42 3.26 1.19 3.51
C ALA A 42 1.94 1.07 4.29
N HIS A 43 0.80 1.11 3.59
CA HIS A 43 -0.51 0.90 4.20
C HIS A 43 -0.67 -0.50 4.81
N GLU A 44 -0.30 -1.56 4.07
CA GLU A 44 -0.38 -2.94 4.58
C GLU A 44 0.57 -3.18 5.75
N ALA A 45 1.78 -2.60 5.72
CA ALA A 45 2.72 -2.65 6.84
C ALA A 45 2.15 -1.94 8.08
N TRP A 46 1.58 -0.74 7.90
CA TRP A 46 0.94 -0.01 8.97
C TRP A 46 -0.26 -0.78 9.55
N ALA A 47 -1.11 -1.36 8.70
CA ALA A 47 -2.27 -2.16 9.12
C ALA A 47 -1.86 -3.45 9.85
N HIS A 48 -0.72 -4.05 9.50
CA HIS A 48 -0.17 -5.21 10.19
C HIS A 48 0.32 -4.85 11.61
N GLU A 49 0.97 -3.71 11.77
CA GLU A 49 1.42 -3.19 13.07
C GLU A 49 0.28 -2.60 13.91
N ASN A 50 -0.76 -2.11 13.25
CA ASN A 50 -1.94 -1.47 13.86
C ASN A 50 -3.21 -2.22 13.43
N PRO A 51 -3.37 -3.50 13.83
CA PRO A 51 -4.56 -4.25 13.49
C PRO A 51 -5.78 -3.49 14.06
N PRO A 52 -6.85 -3.28 13.27
CA PRO A 52 -8.03 -2.57 13.76
C PRO A 52 -8.59 -3.33 14.96
N SER A 53 -8.46 -2.75 16.15
CA SER A 53 -8.98 -3.31 17.38
C SER A 53 -10.50 -3.16 17.37
N VAL A 54 -11.18 -4.17 16.82
CA VAL A 54 -12.65 -4.23 16.80
C VAL A 54 -13.25 -4.07 18.21
N GLY A 55 -12.48 -4.38 19.27
CA GLY A 55 -12.87 -4.16 20.67
C GLY A 55 -12.95 -2.70 21.15
N ALA A 56 -12.25 -1.76 20.49
CA ALA A 56 -12.33 -0.34 20.83
C ALA A 56 -13.64 0.30 20.30
N LEU A 57 -14.10 -0.16 19.12
CA LEU A 57 -15.35 0.29 18.52
C LEU A 57 -16.58 -0.12 19.35
N THR A 58 -16.62 -1.36 19.86
CA THR A 58 -17.72 -1.83 20.70
C THR A 58 -17.77 -1.14 22.06
N SER A 59 -16.62 -0.80 22.66
CA SER A 59 -16.60 -0.07 23.94
C SER A 59 -17.14 1.36 23.79
N ALA A 60 -16.83 2.04 22.69
CA ALA A 60 -17.34 3.39 22.40
C ALA A 60 -18.84 3.42 22.02
N LEU A 61 -19.35 2.35 21.40
CA LEU A 61 -20.78 2.21 21.06
C LEU A 61 -21.64 1.77 22.26
N GLY A 62 -21.07 1.01 23.20
CA GLY A 62 -21.77 0.60 24.44
C GLY A 62 -22.00 1.73 25.44
N THR A 63 -21.16 2.78 25.45
CA THR A 63 -21.31 3.91 26.39
C THR A 63 -22.42 4.89 26.00
N ARG A 64 -23.02 4.76 24.80
CA ARG A 64 -24.10 5.64 24.33
C ARG A 64 -25.50 5.07 24.57
N ALA A 65 -25.61 3.93 25.26
CA ALA A 65 -26.87 3.32 25.67
C ALA A 65 -27.00 3.35 27.20
N HIS A 66 -27.05 4.55 27.78
CA HIS A 66 -27.50 4.79 29.16
C HIS A 66 -28.38 6.03 29.20
#